data_AF-A0A2E9ZB43-F1
#
_entry.id   AF-A0A2E9ZB43-F1
#
_cell.length_a   1.000
_cell.length_b   1.000
_cell.length_c   1.000
_cell.angle_alpha   90.00
_cell.angle_beta   90.00
_cell.angle_gamma   90.00
#
_symmetry.space_group_name_H-M   'P 1'
#
loop_
_entity.id
_entity.type
_entity.pdbx_description
1 polymer ?
#
loop_
_entity_poly.entity_id
_entity_poly.type
_entity_poly.pdbx_seq_one_letter_code
_entity_poly.pdbx_strand_id
1 'polypeptide(L)'
;MNLNLTILGQMITFAIFIWFTMKFVWPVLIKAMEERQQKIADGLSAAEQGVKELELAHYQSEAMRTEAKAEAASIIEQANTRANHMIEEAKTIARVEGSRLVELAKEDIQKEYTQAKELLIAQVGQLAIDGAQKVLQNELSSNLDLNHAIISDTVGEV
;
A
#
# COMPACT_ATOMS: atom_id res chain seq x y z
N MET A 1 -64.97 78.86 55.68
CA MET A 1 -64.78 78.19 54.37
C MET A 1 -65.09 76.72 54.58
N ASN A 2 -66.11 76.19 53.90
CA ASN A 2 -66.76 74.91 54.24
C ASN A 2 -65.82 73.71 54.10
N LEU A 3 -65.38 73.17 55.22
CA LEU A 3 -64.57 71.96 55.35
C LEU A 3 -65.51 70.74 55.40
N ASN A 4 -66.12 70.31 54.28
CA ASN A 4 -66.92 69.07 54.29
C ASN A 4 -67.09 68.38 52.92
N LEU A 5 -67.10 69.10 51.80
CA LEU A 5 -67.31 68.48 50.47
C LEU A 5 -66.03 68.34 49.64
N THR A 6 -65.15 69.34 49.69
CA THR A 6 -63.90 69.37 48.90
C THR A 6 -62.89 68.33 49.37
N ILE A 7 -62.75 68.13 50.69
CA ILE A 7 -61.86 67.11 51.26
C ILE A 7 -62.37 65.69 50.94
N LEU A 8 -63.69 65.46 50.99
CA LEU A 8 -64.27 64.17 50.65
C LEU A 8 -64.07 63.85 49.15
N GLY A 9 -64.28 64.84 48.27
CA GLY A 9 -63.99 64.70 46.84
C GLY A 9 -62.50 64.46 46.54
N GLN A 10 -61.61 65.13 47.26
CA GLN A 10 -60.16 64.93 47.14
C GLN A 10 -59.74 63.52 47.61
N MET A 11 -60.31 63.01 48.71
CA MET A 11 -60.06 61.65 49.18
C MET A 11 -60.54 60.59 48.18
N ILE A 12 -61.74 60.76 47.60
CA ILE A 12 -62.26 59.84 46.59
C ILE A 12 -61.38 59.86 45.34
N THR A 13 -60.97 61.04 44.87
CA THR A 13 -60.08 61.19 43.72
C THR A 13 -58.71 60.56 43.98
N PHE A 14 -58.16 60.74 45.19
CA PHE A 14 -56.90 60.13 45.59
C PHE A 14 -56.99 58.60 45.70
N ALA A 15 -58.10 58.07 46.23
CA ALA A 15 -58.34 56.64 46.30
C ALA A 15 -58.46 56.00 44.90
N ILE A 16 -59.17 56.64 43.97
CA ILE A 16 -59.26 56.20 42.57
C ILE A 16 -57.88 56.23 41.90
N PHE A 17 -57.07 57.26 42.17
CA PHE A 17 -55.71 57.37 41.65
C PHE A 17 -54.78 56.26 42.18
N ILE A 18 -54.83 55.95 43.47
CA ILE A 18 -54.08 54.83 44.05
C ILE A 18 -54.53 53.51 43.42
N TRP A 19 -55.83 53.29 43.27
CA TRP A 19 -56.35 52.07 42.66
C TRP A 19 -55.90 51.94 41.19
N PHE A 20 -55.92 53.03 40.43
CA PHE A 20 -55.45 53.05 39.04
C PHE A 20 -53.94 52.77 38.95
N THR A 21 -53.13 53.41 39.79
CA THR A 21 -51.67 53.20 39.80
C THR A 21 -51.29 51.78 40.23
N MET A 22 -51.97 51.21 41.23
CA MET A 22 -51.79 49.82 41.61
C MET A 22 -52.18 48.84 40.50
N LYS A 23 -53.29 49.12 39.80
CA LYS A 23 -53.81 48.20 38.77
C LYS A 23 -53.08 48.29 37.43
N PHE A 24 -52.55 49.46 37.06
CA PHE A 24 -51.96 49.67 35.73
C PHE A 24 -50.45 49.93 35.75
N VAL A 25 -49.94 50.72 36.70
CA VAL A 25 -48.52 51.12 36.71
C VAL A 25 -47.67 50.05 37.36
N TRP A 26 -48.10 49.53 38.52
CA TRP A 26 -47.37 48.51 39.26
C TRP A 26 -47.10 47.22 38.47
N PRO A 27 -48.09 46.60 37.77
CA PRO A 27 -47.82 45.38 37.03
C PRO A 27 -46.90 45.60 35.82
N VAL A 28 -46.98 46.75 35.14
CA VAL A 28 -46.06 47.06 34.02
C VAL A 28 -44.63 47.22 34.51
N LEU A 29 -44.43 47.86 35.68
CA LEU A 29 -43.11 48.08 36.25
C LEU A 29 -42.48 46.78 36.75
N ILE A 30 -43.24 45.92 37.44
CA ILE A 30 -42.76 44.60 37.87
C ILE A 30 -42.43 43.74 36.65
N LYS A 31 -43.30 43.69 35.65
CA LYS A 31 -43.08 42.91 34.43
C LYS A 31 -41.80 43.34 33.70
N ALA A 32 -41.55 44.65 33.57
CA ALA A 32 -40.32 45.14 32.95
C ALA A 32 -39.05 44.76 33.73
N MET A 33 -39.14 44.71 35.07
CA MET A 33 -38.03 44.26 35.93
C MET A 33 -37.81 42.75 35.84
N GLU A 34 -38.88 41.97 35.82
CA GLU A 34 -38.85 40.51 35.68
C GLU A 34 -38.30 40.08 34.31
N GLU A 35 -38.74 40.73 33.23
CA GLU A 35 -38.19 40.49 31.88
C GLU A 35 -36.68 40.76 31.81
N ARG A 36 -36.19 41.80 32.50
CA ARG A 36 -34.75 42.09 32.56
C ARG A 36 -34.01 41.02 33.36
N GLN A 37 -34.55 40.63 34.52
CA GLN A 37 -33.96 39.59 35.35
C GLN A 37 -33.88 38.26 34.61
N GLN A 38 -34.96 37.88 33.93
CA GLN A 38 -35.03 36.65 33.15
C GLN A 38 -34.04 36.67 31.99
N LYS A 39 -33.95 37.77 31.22
CA LYS A 39 -32.94 37.89 30.14
C LYS A 39 -31.51 37.74 30.64
N ILE A 40 -31.19 38.26 31.82
CA ILE A 40 -29.84 38.14 32.41
C ILE A 40 -29.60 36.70 32.85
N ALA A 41 -30.58 36.07 33.50
CA ALA A 41 -30.48 34.68 33.95
C ALA A 41 -30.32 33.71 32.76
N ASP A 42 -31.15 33.87 31.72
CA ASP A 42 -31.09 33.08 30.50
C ASP A 42 -29.76 33.29 29.76
N GLY A 43 -29.30 34.55 29.67
CA GLY A 43 -28.02 34.88 29.05
C GLY A 43 -26.82 34.30 29.80
N LEU A 44 -26.83 34.35 31.14
CA LEU A 44 -25.78 33.76 31.97
C LEU A 44 -25.77 32.23 31.86
N SER A 45 -26.96 31.60 31.91
CA SER A 45 -27.07 30.14 31.75
C SER A 45 -26.62 29.67 30.37
N ALA A 46 -26.99 30.40 29.31
CA ALA A 46 -26.54 30.11 27.95
C ALA A 46 -25.02 30.28 27.81
N ALA A 47 -24.42 31.29 28.44
CA ALA A 47 -22.98 31.48 28.43
C ALA A 47 -22.24 30.34 29.16
N GLU A 48 -22.71 29.92 30.33
CA GLU A 48 -22.13 28.79 31.07
C GLU A 48 -22.25 27.47 30.29
N GLN A 49 -23.41 27.22 29.67
CA GLN A 49 -23.62 26.05 28.81
C GLN A 49 -22.70 26.10 27.59
N GLY A 50 -22.56 27.25 26.93
CA GLY A 50 -21.67 27.43 25.79
C GLY A 50 -20.20 27.18 26.13
N VAL A 51 -19.73 27.62 27.30
CA VAL A 51 -18.35 27.34 27.76
C VAL A 51 -18.16 25.84 28.00
N LYS A 52 -19.12 25.19 28.65
CA LYS A 52 -19.05 23.74 28.93
C LYS A 52 -19.11 22.91 27.64
N GLU A 53 -19.96 23.27 26.70
CA GLU A 53 -20.05 22.61 25.40
C GLU A 53 -18.77 22.81 24.59
N LEU A 54 -18.17 24.00 24.63
CA LEU A 54 -16.89 24.28 23.99
C LEU A 54 -15.77 23.42 24.57
N GLU A 55 -15.69 23.30 25.90
CA GLU A 55 -14.70 22.46 26.57
C GLU A 55 -14.89 20.98 26.20
N LEU A 56 -16.14 20.50 26.19
CA LEU A 56 -16.46 19.14 25.79
C LEU A 56 -16.09 18.88 24.32
N ALA A 57 -16.45 19.80 23.42
CA ALA A 57 -16.13 19.69 22.01
C ALA A 57 -14.61 19.71 21.77
N HIS A 58 -13.87 20.54 22.51
CA HIS A 58 -12.41 20.57 22.47
C HIS A 58 -11.82 19.23 22.91
N TYR A 59 -12.28 18.68 24.04
CA TYR A 59 -11.84 17.38 24.52
C TYR A 59 -12.12 16.26 23.51
N GLN A 60 -13.33 16.21 22.96
CA GLN A 60 -13.70 15.23 21.93
C GLN A 60 -12.86 15.37 20.67
N SER A 61 -12.60 16.60 20.22
CA SER A 61 -11.74 16.87 19.06
C SER A 61 -10.30 16.42 19.32
N GLU A 62 -9.75 16.67 20.50
CA GLU A 62 -8.40 16.20 20.85
C GLU A 62 -8.31 14.68 20.96
N ALA A 63 -9.33 14.04 21.55
CA ALA A 63 -9.44 12.59 21.61
C ALA A 63 -9.48 11.98 20.20
N MET A 64 -10.37 12.48 19.34
CA MET A 64 -10.50 12.04 17.95
C MET A 64 -9.21 12.24 17.16
N ARG A 65 -8.53 13.38 17.36
CA ARG A 65 -7.23 13.64 16.72
C ARG A 65 -6.16 12.65 17.17
N THR A 66 -6.16 12.26 18.43
CA THR A 66 -5.20 11.31 18.99
C THR A 66 -5.48 9.90 18.49
N GLU A 67 -6.75 9.50 18.48
CA GLU A 67 -7.19 8.22 17.92
C GLU A 67 -6.85 8.10 16.43
N ALA A 68 -7.17 9.13 15.62
CA ALA A 68 -6.84 9.15 14.20
C ALA A 68 -5.33 9.04 13.94
N LYS A 69 -4.48 9.65 14.79
CA LYS A 69 -3.02 9.50 14.71
C LYS A 69 -2.57 8.09 15.03
N ALA A 70 -3.15 7.46 16.05
CA ALA A 70 -2.84 6.08 16.42
C ALA A 70 -3.27 5.10 15.31
N GLU A 71 -4.45 5.28 14.74
CA GLU A 71 -4.93 4.49 13.62
C GLU A 71 -4.06 4.66 12.38
N ALA A 72 -3.69 5.91 12.02
CA ALA A 72 -2.78 6.18 10.91
C ALA A 72 -1.41 5.50 11.11
N ALA A 73 -0.85 5.56 12.33
CA ALA A 73 0.39 4.86 12.65
C ALA A 73 0.25 3.34 12.50
N SER A 74 -0.87 2.76 12.96
CA SER A 74 -1.14 1.33 12.79
C SER A 74 -1.27 0.94 11.32
N ILE A 75 -1.95 1.74 10.50
CA ILE A 75 -2.08 1.51 9.05
C ILE A 75 -0.70 1.51 8.39
N ILE A 76 0.17 2.46 8.74
CA ILE A 76 1.54 2.54 8.20
C ILE A 76 2.36 1.32 8.63
N GLU A 77 2.26 0.88 9.88
CA GLU A 77 2.95 -0.31 10.37
C GLU A 77 2.48 -1.59 9.66
N GLN A 78 1.17 -1.74 9.49
CA GLN A 78 0.58 -2.85 8.74
C GLN A 78 1.00 -2.84 7.26
N ALA A 79 1.04 -1.66 6.64
CA ALA A 79 1.51 -1.50 5.26
C ALA A 79 2.98 -1.89 5.12
N ASN A 80 3.86 -1.44 6.02
CA ASN A 80 5.28 -1.82 6.02
C ASN A 80 5.46 -3.33 6.24
N THR A 81 4.72 -3.92 7.18
CA THR A 81 4.76 -5.36 7.42
C THR A 81 4.35 -6.15 6.19
N ARG A 82 3.25 -5.76 5.53
CA ARG A 82 2.78 -6.39 4.28
C ARG A 82 3.78 -6.20 3.14
N ALA A 83 4.38 -5.02 3.01
CA ALA A 83 5.39 -4.77 2.00
C ALA A 83 6.63 -5.66 2.19
N ASN A 84 7.12 -5.79 3.43
CA ASN A 84 8.22 -6.68 3.75
C ASN A 84 7.87 -8.15 3.45
N HIS A 85 6.67 -8.60 3.83
CA HIS A 85 6.22 -9.94 3.51
C HIS A 85 6.18 -10.19 2.00
N MET A 86 5.64 -9.24 1.22
CA MET A 86 5.59 -9.32 -0.24
C MET A 86 7.00 -9.38 -0.85
N ILE A 87 7.95 -8.61 -0.31
CA ILE A 87 9.35 -8.63 -0.77
C ILE A 87 10.00 -9.99 -0.47
N GLU A 88 9.79 -10.56 0.72
CA GLU A 88 10.34 -11.87 1.06
C GLU A 88 9.71 -13.01 0.26
N GLU A 89 8.41 -12.94 0.00
CA GLU A 89 7.71 -13.87 -0.89
C GLU A 89 8.24 -13.77 -2.33
N ALA A 90 8.38 -12.55 -2.86
CA ALA A 90 8.94 -12.33 -4.18
C ALA A 90 10.38 -12.83 -4.30
N LYS A 91 11.22 -12.62 -3.28
CA LYS A 91 12.59 -13.17 -3.22
C LYS A 91 12.58 -14.70 -3.22
N THR A 92 11.65 -15.31 -2.49
CA THR A 92 11.52 -16.76 -2.43
C THR A 92 11.14 -17.33 -3.80
N ILE A 93 10.13 -16.74 -4.44
CA ILE A 93 9.70 -17.12 -5.79
C ILE A 93 10.86 -16.93 -6.79
N ALA A 94 11.56 -15.79 -6.74
CA ALA A 94 12.69 -15.53 -7.62
C ALA A 94 13.84 -16.53 -7.44
N ARG A 95 14.13 -16.98 -6.20
CA ARG A 95 15.12 -18.02 -5.94
C ARG A 95 14.71 -19.37 -6.50
N VAL A 96 13.46 -19.77 -6.26
CA VAL A 96 12.91 -21.04 -6.77
C VAL A 96 12.97 -21.06 -8.30
N GLU A 97 12.50 -19.98 -8.94
CA GLU A 97 12.49 -19.87 -10.40
C GLU A 97 13.91 -19.78 -10.97
N GLY A 98 14.82 -19.07 -10.28
CA GLY A 98 16.24 -19.04 -10.65
C GLY A 98 16.89 -20.42 -10.58
N SER A 99 16.63 -21.19 -9.52
CA SER A 99 17.11 -22.57 -9.41
C SER A 99 16.53 -23.46 -10.51
N ARG A 100 15.24 -23.30 -10.84
CA ARG A 100 14.57 -24.02 -11.93
C ARG A 100 15.22 -23.72 -13.28
N LEU A 101 15.51 -22.45 -13.56
CA LEU A 101 16.16 -22.02 -14.80
C LEU A 101 17.58 -22.57 -14.92
N VAL A 102 18.35 -22.57 -13.84
CA VAL A 102 19.70 -23.16 -13.82
C VAL A 102 19.65 -24.66 -14.07
N GLU A 103 18.68 -25.37 -13.50
CA GLU A 103 18.54 -26.81 -13.74
C GLU A 103 18.18 -27.12 -15.19
N LEU A 104 17.24 -26.37 -15.78
CA LEU A 104 16.92 -26.48 -17.20
C LEU A 104 18.13 -26.20 -18.09
N ALA A 105 18.91 -25.15 -17.78
CA ALA A 105 20.11 -24.83 -18.54
C ALA A 105 21.15 -25.95 -18.47
N LYS A 106 21.31 -26.62 -17.31
CA LYS A 106 22.18 -27.80 -17.20
C LYS A 106 21.69 -28.98 -18.02
N GLU A 107 20.38 -29.25 -18.00
CA GLU A 107 19.78 -30.31 -18.82
C GLU A 107 20.01 -30.05 -20.32
N ASP A 108 19.84 -28.81 -20.76
CA ASP A 108 20.05 -28.43 -22.15
C ASP A 108 21.54 -28.52 -22.55
N ILE A 109 22.45 -28.06 -21.70
CA ILE A 109 23.91 -28.24 -21.91
C ILE A 109 24.25 -29.73 -22.02
N GLN A 110 23.66 -30.59 -21.18
CA GLN A 110 23.94 -32.02 -21.21
C GLN A 110 23.43 -32.68 -22.51
N LYS A 111 22.28 -32.23 -23.02
CA LYS A 111 21.75 -32.66 -24.33
C LYS A 111 22.68 -32.20 -25.46
N GLU A 112 23.08 -30.94 -25.47
CA GLU A 112 24.00 -30.39 -26.48
C GLU A 112 25.36 -31.10 -26.45
N TYR A 113 25.90 -31.37 -25.26
CA TYR A 113 27.14 -32.13 -25.09
C TYR A 113 27.03 -33.53 -25.68
N THR A 114 25.91 -34.22 -25.45
CA THR A 114 25.66 -35.56 -25.98
C THR A 114 25.58 -35.53 -27.51
N GLN A 115 24.85 -34.57 -28.08
CA GLN A 115 24.76 -34.37 -29.53
C GLN A 115 26.12 -34.05 -30.16
N ALA A 116 26.90 -33.16 -29.54
CA ALA A 116 28.24 -32.81 -30.00
C ALA A 116 29.20 -34.01 -29.96
N LYS A 117 29.09 -34.84 -28.91
CA LYS A 117 29.85 -36.09 -28.78
C LYS A 117 29.49 -37.08 -29.88
N GLU A 118 28.21 -37.28 -30.17
CA GLU A 118 27.76 -38.16 -31.27
C GLU A 118 28.28 -37.67 -32.62
N LEU A 119 28.20 -36.36 -32.88
CA LEU A 119 28.75 -35.75 -34.09
C LEU A 119 30.26 -35.97 -34.21
N LEU A 120 31.01 -35.80 -33.12
CA LEU A 120 32.46 -36.04 -33.08
C LEU A 120 32.81 -37.51 -33.36
N ILE A 121 32.07 -38.45 -32.77
CA ILE A 121 32.30 -39.88 -33.02
C ILE A 121 32.06 -40.21 -34.50
N ALA A 122 31.00 -39.66 -35.11
CA ALA A 122 30.75 -39.84 -36.54
C ALA A 122 31.89 -39.27 -37.41
N GLN A 123 32.41 -38.08 -37.09
CA GLN A 123 33.53 -37.47 -37.82
C GLN A 123 34.84 -38.25 -37.65
N VAL A 124 35.15 -38.73 -36.44
CA VAL A 124 36.33 -39.55 -36.19
C VAL A 124 36.23 -40.90 -36.90
N GLY A 125 35.04 -41.51 -36.91
CA GLY A 125 34.79 -42.75 -37.66
C GLY A 125 35.05 -42.57 -39.16
N GLN A 126 34.59 -41.47 -39.74
CA GLN A 126 34.87 -41.14 -41.14
C GLN A 126 36.38 -40.94 -41.39
N LEU A 127 37.06 -40.17 -40.52
CA LEU A 127 38.51 -39.96 -40.62
C LEU A 127 39.31 -41.27 -40.51
N ALA A 128 38.87 -42.19 -39.65
CA ALA A 128 39.51 -43.49 -39.47
C ALA A 128 39.37 -44.38 -40.72
N ILE A 129 38.19 -44.38 -41.37
CA ILE A 129 37.98 -45.08 -42.64
C ILE A 129 38.85 -44.46 -43.74
N ASP A 130 38.86 -43.14 -43.86
CA ASP A 130 39.68 -42.42 -44.85
C ASP A 130 41.18 -42.68 -44.63
N GLY A 131 41.62 -42.73 -43.37
CA GLY A 131 42.99 -43.08 -42.98
C GLY A 131 43.35 -44.52 -43.32
N ALA A 132 42.46 -45.48 -43.00
CA ALA A 132 42.64 -46.89 -43.35
C ALA A 132 42.71 -47.10 -44.87
N GLN A 133 41.87 -46.39 -45.65
CA GLN A 133 41.90 -46.43 -47.10
C GLN A 133 43.24 -45.92 -47.67
N LYS A 134 43.78 -44.83 -47.11
CA LYS A 134 45.11 -44.31 -47.48
C LYS A 134 46.25 -45.29 -47.17
N VAL A 135 46.22 -45.93 -45.99
CA VAL A 135 47.23 -46.95 -45.62
C VAL A 135 47.14 -48.15 -46.58
N LEU A 136 45.92 -48.62 -46.87
CA LEU A 136 45.70 -49.73 -47.80
C LEU A 136 46.16 -49.40 -49.23
N GLN A 137 45.93 -48.17 -49.69
CA GLN A 137 46.44 -47.69 -50.99
C GLN A 137 47.97 -47.65 -51.03
N ASN A 138 48.63 -47.20 -49.96
CA ASN A 138 50.09 -47.19 -49.88
C ASN A 138 50.68 -48.61 -49.87
N GLU A 139 50.10 -49.54 -49.11
CA GLU A 139 50.53 -50.95 -49.09
C GLU A 139 50.33 -51.64 -50.44
N LEU A 140 49.21 -51.37 -51.12
CA LEU A 140 48.96 -51.92 -52.46
C LEU A 140 49.93 -51.33 -53.50
N SER A 141 50.28 -50.05 -53.38
CA SER A 141 51.27 -49.40 -54.25
C SER A 141 52.67 -50.01 -54.03
N SER A 142 53.06 -50.22 -52.77
CA SER A 142 54.33 -50.88 -52.44
C SER A 142 54.39 -52.35 -52.91
N ASN A 143 53.26 -53.06 -52.96
CA ASN A 143 53.18 -54.43 -53.49
C ASN A 143 53.11 -54.50 -55.02
N LEU A 144 52.55 -53.48 -55.68
CA LEU A 144 52.60 -53.34 -57.13
C LEU A 144 54.02 -53.05 -57.61
N ASP A 145 54.78 -52.23 -56.88
CA ASP A 145 56.20 -51.99 -57.14
C ASP A 145 57.04 -53.27 -56.92
N LEU A 146 56.70 -54.09 -55.92
CA LEU A 146 57.35 -55.39 -55.69
C LEU A 146 57.02 -56.42 -56.79
N ASN A 147 55.76 -56.47 -57.27
CA ASN A 147 55.38 -57.36 -58.37
C ASN A 147 55.98 -56.94 -59.71
N HIS A 148 56.11 -55.64 -59.98
CA HIS A 148 56.81 -55.18 -61.19
C HIS A 148 58.30 -55.49 -61.15
N ALA A 149 58.95 -55.40 -59.97
CA ALA A 149 60.36 -55.75 -59.79
C ALA A 149 60.63 -57.25 -60.00
N ILE A 150 59.77 -58.15 -59.50
CA ILE A 150 59.97 -59.61 -59.65
C ILE A 150 59.74 -60.07 -61.10
N ILE A 151 58.78 -59.46 -61.83
CA ILE A 151 58.53 -59.79 -63.24
C ILE A 151 59.64 -59.23 -64.15
N SER A 152 60.26 -58.10 -63.82
CA SER A 152 61.39 -57.58 -64.60
C SER A 152 62.70 -58.36 -64.38
N ASP A 153 62.89 -58.97 -63.22
CA ASP A 153 64.11 -59.75 -62.92
C ASP A 153 64.04 -61.16 -63.56
N THR A 154 62.84 -61.74 -63.67
CA THR A 154 62.65 -63.06 -64.30
C THR A 154 62.57 -63.04 -65.83
N VAL A 155 62.36 -61.86 -66.45
CA VAL A 155 62.41 -61.68 -67.92
C VAL A 155 63.80 -61.19 -68.38
N GLY A 156 64.69 -60.82 -67.46
CA GLY A 156 66.06 -60.39 -67.77
C GLY A 156 67.12 -61.50 -67.82
N GLU A 157 66.77 -62.74 -67.47
CA GLU A 157 67.70 -63.89 -67.39
C GLU A 157 67.50 -64.97 -68.49
N VAL A 158 66.87 -64.63 -69.62
CA VAL A 158 66.86 -65.47 -70.85
C VAL A 158 67.31 -64.65 -72.04
#